data_AF-A0A2H9LCT0-F1
#
_entry.id   AF-A0A2H9LCT0-F1
#
_cell.length_a   1.000
_cell.length_b   1.000
_cell.length_c   1.000
_cell.angle_alpha   90.00
_cell.angle_beta   90.00
_cell.angle_gamma   90.00
#
_symmetry.space_group_name_H-M   'P 1'
#
loop_
_entity.id
_entity.type
_entity.pdbx_description
1 polymer ?
#
loop_
_entity_poly.entity_id
_entity_poly.type
_entity_poly.pdbx_seq_one_letter_code
_entity_poly.pdbx_strand_id
1 'polypeptide(L)'
;MPINAGHEYFTAEVRYQAAKTPEEKLKCLQEMLRTAPKHKGSENLIAEITNKIKRTKNQMEKIEAQRKKASAKSLAIKKEGVAQVVLIGMTNSGKSTLIKSLTNNHDILIAPYAFTTKKPEIGMMGYKKAQVQLVEIPPLVQGSSHGKAGGLELLAIIRNADVVVFILNACNAVKEYDIVNNELKTVDILINKIRPRISVNKSDFKGITFSGKNYLKVTEEEVVNFLKANGYHNASLVIEEPCSLRDISEALNTRLCYKRAIALINERSCPLEGEELQDIKQRIHFIKYKALDEKELSKIREEIFQLLGKILIFTKKPSEEAAKEPLAVSENATVEDVAKIVHKDLYKKFKFARVWGSTKFAGQRVSKEYILRNGDIVEICI
;
A
#
# COMPACT_ATOMS: atom_id res chain seq x y z
N MET A 1 48.92 17.93 -22.37
CA MET A 1 48.54 19.35 -22.57
C MET A 1 47.32 19.64 -21.71
N PRO A 2 47.24 20.80 -21.02
CA PRO A 2 46.01 21.19 -20.34
C PRO A 2 44.89 21.28 -21.38
N ILE A 3 43.81 20.54 -21.15
CA ILE A 3 42.64 20.55 -22.02
C ILE A 3 41.90 21.87 -21.75
N ASN A 4 41.82 22.75 -22.75
CA ASN A 4 41.08 24.01 -22.64
C ASN A 4 39.57 23.72 -22.71
N ALA A 5 39.01 23.24 -21.61
CA ALA A 5 37.58 22.96 -21.48
C ALA A 5 36.81 24.26 -21.20
N GLY A 6 35.59 24.38 -21.74
CA GLY A 6 34.76 25.57 -21.52
C GLY A 6 34.23 25.70 -20.08
N HIS A 7 33.78 26.89 -19.70
CA HIS A 7 33.20 27.17 -18.39
C HIS A 7 32.05 26.21 -18.02
N GLU A 8 31.25 25.80 -19.00
CA GLU A 8 30.15 24.85 -18.82
C GLU A 8 30.62 23.46 -18.38
N TYR A 9 31.79 23.01 -18.86
CA TYR A 9 32.39 21.73 -18.46
C TYR A 9 32.80 21.75 -16.98
N PHE A 10 33.52 22.79 -16.56
CA PHE A 10 33.94 22.94 -15.16
C PHE A 10 32.77 23.09 -14.20
N THR A 11 31.70 23.78 -14.62
CA THR A 11 30.46 23.88 -13.83
C THR A 11 29.83 22.49 -13.62
N ALA A 12 29.76 21.67 -14.67
CA ALA A 12 29.24 20.30 -14.58
C ALA A 12 30.15 19.39 -13.73
N GLU A 13 31.47 19.60 -13.76
CA GLU A 13 32.45 18.88 -12.95
C GLU A 13 32.30 19.18 -11.45
N VAL A 14 32.14 20.44 -11.07
CA VAL A 14 31.86 20.83 -9.67
C VAL A 14 30.56 20.20 -9.18
N ARG A 15 29.50 20.21 -10.01
CA ARG A 15 28.23 19.53 -9.68
C ARG A 15 28.39 18.03 -9.53
N TYR A 16 29.19 17.38 -10.38
CA TYR A 16 29.50 15.97 -10.28
C TYR A 16 30.19 15.62 -8.96
N GLN A 17 31.13 16.46 -8.49
CA GLN A 17 31.80 16.25 -7.21
C GLN A 17 30.86 16.45 -6.01
N ALA A 18 29.91 17.39 -6.11
CA ALA A 18 28.92 17.64 -5.06
C ALA A 18 27.76 16.62 -5.05
N ALA A 19 27.53 15.90 -6.14
CA ALA A 19 26.42 14.94 -6.28
C ALA A 19 26.53 13.77 -5.30
N LYS A 20 25.43 13.47 -4.60
CA LYS A 20 25.39 12.41 -3.56
C LYS A 20 24.77 11.12 -4.09
N THR A 21 23.84 11.21 -5.04
CA THR A 21 23.13 10.05 -5.58
C THR A 21 23.73 9.56 -6.91
N PRO A 22 23.60 8.26 -7.25
CA PRO A 22 24.02 7.73 -8.55
C PRO A 22 23.30 8.40 -9.74
N GLU A 23 22.05 8.80 -9.56
CA GLU A 23 21.22 9.45 -10.58
C GLU A 23 21.70 10.88 -10.88
N GLU A 24 22.01 11.66 -9.84
CA GLU A 24 22.62 12.99 -9.97
C GLU A 24 24.00 12.90 -10.64
N LYS A 25 24.83 11.94 -10.22
CA LYS A 25 26.15 11.70 -10.80
C LYS A 25 26.07 11.35 -12.28
N LEU A 26 25.11 10.52 -12.69
CA LEU A 26 24.89 10.15 -14.08
C LEU A 26 24.51 11.37 -14.93
N LYS A 27 23.62 12.23 -14.42
CA LYS A 27 23.19 13.46 -15.09
C LYS A 27 24.36 14.42 -15.29
N CYS A 28 25.19 14.61 -14.27
CA CYS A 28 26.37 15.48 -14.36
C CYS A 28 27.42 14.93 -15.35
N LEU A 29 27.66 13.61 -15.35
CA LEU A 29 28.58 12.99 -16.32
C LEU A 29 28.09 13.10 -17.77
N GLN A 30 26.78 13.01 -18.01
CA GLN A 30 26.19 13.24 -19.33
C GLN A 30 26.34 14.70 -19.78
N GLU A 31 26.19 15.65 -18.86
CA GLU A 31 26.41 17.08 -19.11
C GLU A 31 27.89 17.36 -19.43
N MET A 32 28.83 16.79 -18.65
CA MET A 32 30.27 16.85 -18.91
C MET A 32 30.65 16.26 -20.28
N LEU A 33 30.04 15.13 -20.69
CA LEU A 33 30.31 14.53 -21.99
C LEU A 33 29.81 15.42 -23.15
N ARG A 34 28.69 16.14 -22.95
CA ARG A 34 28.10 17.03 -23.94
C ARG A 34 28.97 18.27 -24.16
N THR A 35 29.54 18.82 -23.09
CA THR A 35 30.32 20.07 -23.09
C THR A 35 31.83 19.85 -23.20
N ALA A 36 32.29 18.59 -23.22
CA ALA A 36 33.69 18.25 -23.43
C ALA A 36 34.19 18.71 -24.81
N PRO A 37 35.43 19.24 -24.91
CA PRO A 37 36.06 19.53 -26.20
C PRO A 37 36.15 18.27 -27.06
N LYS A 38 35.96 18.41 -28.38
CA LYS A 38 36.00 17.30 -29.34
C LYS A 38 37.15 17.46 -30.33
N HIS A 39 38.38 17.34 -29.83
CA HIS A 39 39.59 17.35 -30.63
C HIS A 39 40.55 16.22 -30.22
N LYS A 40 41.57 15.94 -31.04
CA LYS A 40 42.51 14.82 -30.83
C LYS A 40 43.15 14.79 -29.43
N GLY A 41 43.41 15.95 -28.82
CA GLY A 41 43.94 16.05 -27.45
C GLY A 41 42.97 15.78 -26.30
N SER A 42 41.68 15.56 -26.58
CA SER A 42 40.60 15.36 -25.58
C SER A 42 40.01 13.94 -25.59
N GLU A 43 40.52 13.07 -26.47
CA GLU A 43 40.03 11.69 -26.62
C GLU A 43 40.12 10.88 -25.32
N ASN A 44 41.21 11.03 -24.56
CA ASN A 44 41.38 10.36 -23.28
C ASN A 44 40.35 10.83 -22.23
N LEU A 45 40.01 12.12 -22.21
CA LEU A 45 39.01 12.68 -21.30
C LEU A 45 37.60 12.18 -21.64
N ILE A 46 37.25 12.18 -22.93
CA ILE A 46 35.97 11.66 -23.42
C ILE A 46 35.84 10.17 -23.08
N ALA A 47 36.91 9.39 -23.27
CA ALA A 47 36.94 7.97 -22.93
C ALA A 47 36.75 7.75 -21.42
N GLU A 48 37.38 8.58 -20.58
CA GLU A 48 37.23 8.51 -19.13
C GLU A 48 35.80 8.81 -18.68
N ILE A 49 35.18 9.89 -19.19
CA ILE A 49 33.79 10.27 -18.88
C ILE A 49 32.83 9.18 -19.34
N THR A 50 33.02 8.63 -20.54
CA THR A 50 32.19 7.54 -21.09
C THR A 50 32.28 6.28 -20.23
N ASN A 51 33.48 5.93 -19.75
CA ASN A 51 33.68 4.81 -18.83
C ASN A 51 33.01 5.05 -17.47
N LYS A 52 33.08 6.27 -16.94
CA LYS A 52 32.37 6.65 -15.70
C LYS A 52 30.84 6.50 -15.88
N ILE A 53 30.28 6.97 -16.99
CA ILE A 53 28.84 6.80 -17.32
C ILE A 53 28.46 5.31 -17.35
N LYS A 54 29.25 4.48 -18.03
CA LYS A 54 28.98 3.03 -18.12
C LYS A 54 29.02 2.35 -16.75
N ARG A 55 29.99 2.72 -15.91
CA ARG A 55 30.09 2.20 -14.53
C ARG A 55 28.89 2.62 -13.67
N THR A 56 28.49 3.88 -13.73
CA THR A 56 27.34 4.41 -12.97
C THR A 56 26.04 3.76 -13.42
N LYS A 57 25.80 3.60 -14.74
CA LYS A 57 24.64 2.86 -15.27
C LYS A 57 24.62 1.40 -14.80
N ASN A 58 25.74 0.69 -14.90
CA ASN A 58 25.84 -0.70 -14.44
C ASN A 58 25.61 -0.83 -12.93
N GLN A 59 26.05 0.15 -12.12
CA GLN A 59 25.77 0.18 -10.69
C GLN A 59 24.28 0.39 -10.42
N MET A 60 23.62 1.28 -11.15
CA MET A 60 22.18 1.51 -11.04
C MET A 60 21.39 0.26 -11.44
N GLU A 61 21.73 -0.38 -12.56
CA GLU A 61 21.11 -1.63 -12.99
C GLU A 61 21.33 -2.77 -11.99
N LYS A 62 22.51 -2.85 -11.36
CA LYS A 62 22.79 -3.81 -10.28
C LYS A 62 21.96 -3.51 -9.02
N ILE A 63 21.81 -2.24 -8.64
CA ILE A 63 20.96 -1.83 -7.52
C ILE A 63 19.49 -2.16 -7.81
N GLU A 64 19.01 -1.91 -9.03
CA GLU A 64 17.65 -2.29 -9.46
C GLU A 64 17.47 -3.80 -9.53
N ALA A 65 18.44 -4.55 -10.06
CA ALA A 65 18.40 -6.01 -10.12
C ALA A 65 18.48 -6.64 -8.72
N GLN A 66 19.25 -6.06 -7.80
CA GLN A 66 19.27 -6.43 -6.39
C GLN A 66 17.97 -6.08 -5.69
N ARG A 67 17.36 -4.92 -5.97
CA ARG A 67 16.02 -4.56 -5.48
C ARG A 67 14.95 -5.53 -6.00
N LYS A 68 15.02 -5.92 -7.28
CA LYS A 68 14.13 -6.92 -7.90
C LYS A 68 14.36 -8.32 -7.33
N LYS A 69 15.62 -8.74 -7.10
CA LYS A 69 15.96 -10.00 -6.43
C LYS A 69 15.58 -10.02 -4.95
N ALA A 70 15.72 -8.90 -4.23
CA ALA A 70 15.25 -8.74 -2.85
C ALA A 70 13.72 -8.75 -2.77
N SER A 71 13.04 -8.17 -3.77
CA SER A 71 11.59 -8.26 -3.94
C SER A 71 11.11 -9.69 -4.26
N ALA A 72 11.91 -10.49 -4.98
CA ALA A 72 11.58 -11.89 -5.28
C ALA A 72 11.89 -12.85 -4.11
N LYS A 73 12.73 -12.44 -3.16
CA LYS A 73 13.08 -13.18 -1.95
C LYS A 73 12.45 -12.55 -0.70
N SER A 74 11.31 -11.86 -0.86
CA SER A 74 10.63 -11.22 0.26
C SER A 74 10.09 -12.28 1.22
N LEU A 75 10.64 -12.32 2.43
CA LEU A 75 10.10 -12.91 3.65
C LEU A 75 8.79 -12.20 4.09
N ALA A 76 7.96 -11.76 3.15
CA ALA A 76 6.65 -11.20 3.43
C ALA A 76 5.71 -12.34 3.79
N ILE A 77 5.03 -12.24 4.93
CA ILE A 77 3.96 -13.17 5.32
C ILE A 77 2.98 -13.24 4.15
N LYS A 78 2.84 -14.45 3.58
CA LYS A 78 1.83 -14.70 2.57
C LYS A 78 0.47 -14.48 3.22
N LYS A 79 -0.42 -13.79 2.49
CA LYS A 79 -1.81 -13.66 2.91
C LYS A 79 -2.43 -15.04 2.97
N GLU A 80 -3.01 -15.37 4.10
CA GLU A 80 -3.78 -16.59 4.31
C GLU A 80 -5.24 -16.24 4.64
N GLY A 81 -6.15 -17.16 4.32
CA GLY A 81 -7.57 -16.93 4.46
C GLY A 81 -8.12 -15.85 3.52
N VAL A 82 -9.17 -15.16 3.96
CA VAL A 82 -9.92 -14.21 3.13
C VAL A 82 -9.36 -12.80 3.11
N ALA A 83 -8.55 -12.44 4.12
CA ALA A 83 -7.95 -11.13 4.28
C ALA A 83 -6.82 -11.17 5.32
N GLN A 84 -5.91 -10.21 5.24
CA GLN A 84 -4.87 -9.96 6.22
C GLN A 84 -5.13 -8.62 6.93
N VAL A 85 -5.21 -8.66 8.25
CA VAL A 85 -5.42 -7.51 9.14
C VAL A 85 -4.17 -7.35 10.00
N VAL A 86 -3.62 -6.14 10.00
CA VAL A 86 -2.42 -5.83 10.79
C VAL A 86 -2.81 -5.06 12.04
N LEU A 87 -2.32 -5.51 13.20
CA LEU A 87 -2.47 -4.80 14.46
C LEU A 87 -1.22 -3.97 14.75
N ILE A 88 -1.41 -2.68 15.00
CA ILE A 88 -0.35 -1.73 15.37
C ILE A 88 -0.72 -0.98 16.64
N GLY A 89 0.28 -0.58 17.41
CA GLY A 89 0.08 0.09 18.70
C GLY A 89 1.36 0.10 19.51
N MET A 90 1.36 0.89 20.58
CA MET A 90 2.51 1.01 21.47
C MET A 90 2.85 -0.31 22.16
N THR A 91 4.03 -0.41 22.77
CA THR A 91 4.35 -1.53 23.66
C THR A 91 3.33 -1.60 24.80
N ASN A 92 2.93 -2.82 25.19
CA ASN A 92 1.99 -3.06 26.30
C ASN A 92 0.57 -2.49 26.10
N SER A 93 0.18 -2.13 24.87
CA SER A 93 -1.20 -1.74 24.53
C SER A 93 -2.22 -2.88 24.60
N GLY A 94 -1.75 -4.14 24.70
CA GLY A 94 -2.59 -5.33 24.80
C GLY A 94 -2.79 -6.08 23.47
N LYS A 95 -1.99 -5.78 22.44
CA LYS A 95 -2.03 -6.42 21.11
C LYS A 95 -2.03 -7.96 21.17
N SER A 96 -1.05 -8.56 21.84
CA SER A 96 -0.93 -10.02 21.91
C SER A 96 -2.09 -10.66 22.68
N THR A 97 -2.62 -9.98 23.71
CA THR A 97 -3.82 -10.42 24.44
C THR A 97 -5.05 -10.38 23.54
N LEU A 98 -5.17 -9.34 22.71
CA LEU A 98 -6.27 -9.21 21.76
C LEU A 98 -6.21 -10.30 20.68
N ILE A 99 -5.03 -10.57 20.10
CA ILE A 99 -4.87 -11.68 19.13
C ILE A 99 -5.34 -12.98 19.76
N LYS A 100 -4.81 -13.33 20.93
CA LYS A 100 -5.19 -14.56 21.65
C LYS A 100 -6.70 -14.68 21.85
N SER A 101 -7.34 -13.58 22.22
CA SER A 101 -8.79 -13.55 22.45
C SER A 101 -9.59 -13.69 21.16
N LEU A 102 -9.16 -13.03 20.08
CA LEU A 102 -9.83 -13.10 18.76
C LEU A 102 -9.65 -14.45 18.06
N THR A 103 -8.53 -15.14 18.31
CA THR A 103 -8.24 -16.48 17.76
C THR A 103 -8.73 -17.61 18.66
N ASN A 104 -9.43 -17.32 19.76
CA ASN A 104 -9.86 -18.29 20.78
C ASN A 104 -8.70 -19.16 21.31
N ASN A 105 -7.51 -18.56 21.46
CA ASN A 105 -6.26 -19.24 21.84
C ASN A 105 -5.80 -20.36 20.88
N HIS A 106 -6.38 -20.47 19.69
CA HIS A 106 -5.89 -21.39 18.66
C HIS A 106 -4.55 -20.91 18.08
N ASP A 107 -3.72 -21.91 17.71
CA ASP A 107 -2.35 -21.85 17.20
C ASP A 107 -1.87 -20.48 16.68
N ILE A 108 -1.24 -19.70 17.57
CA ILE A 108 -0.53 -18.48 17.20
C ILE A 108 0.82 -18.89 16.63
N LEU A 109 1.03 -18.61 15.34
CA LEU A 109 2.28 -18.87 14.66
C LEU A 109 3.22 -17.68 14.86
N ILE A 110 4.43 -17.96 15.36
CA ILE A 110 5.50 -16.98 15.42
C ILE A 110 6.27 -17.07 14.11
N ALA A 111 6.19 -16.05 13.27
CA ALA A 111 6.87 -16.11 11.99
C ALA A 111 8.40 -15.97 12.16
N PRO A 112 9.19 -16.81 11.47
CA PRO A 112 10.65 -16.80 11.57
C PRO A 112 11.22 -15.62 10.77
N TYR A 113 11.61 -14.55 11.46
CA TYR A 113 12.28 -13.39 10.87
C TYR A 113 13.75 -13.32 11.30
N ALA A 114 14.62 -13.07 10.33
CA ALA A 114 16.04 -12.81 10.59
C ALA A 114 16.23 -11.32 10.91
N PHE A 115 17.15 -10.99 11.82
CA PHE A 115 17.58 -9.61 12.10
C PHE A 115 16.58 -8.67 12.79
N THR A 116 15.44 -9.18 13.28
CA THR A 116 14.54 -8.46 14.20
C THR A 116 14.62 -9.05 15.61
N THR A 117 14.72 -8.22 16.65
CA THR A 117 14.70 -8.68 18.04
C THR A 117 13.31 -9.09 18.53
N LYS A 118 12.24 -8.64 17.87
CA LYS A 118 10.84 -9.05 18.13
C LYS A 118 10.22 -9.61 16.85
N LYS A 119 9.69 -10.83 16.93
CA LYS A 119 9.02 -11.53 15.82
C LYS A 119 7.54 -11.15 15.80
N PRO A 120 6.93 -10.89 14.64
CA PRO A 120 5.49 -10.70 14.54
C PRO A 120 4.74 -12.01 14.86
N GLU A 121 3.61 -11.86 15.55
CA GLU A 121 2.72 -12.95 15.88
C GLU A 121 1.58 -13.00 14.87
N ILE A 122 1.26 -14.20 14.39
CA ILE A 122 0.21 -14.43 13.39
C ILE A 122 -0.86 -15.31 14.04
N GLY A 123 -2.11 -14.90 13.87
CA GLY A 123 -3.26 -15.64 14.35
C GLY A 123 -4.36 -15.71 13.29
N MET A 124 -5.22 -16.73 13.35
CA MET A 124 -6.36 -16.85 12.45
C MET A 124 -7.65 -16.55 13.22
N MET A 125 -8.30 -15.45 12.86
CA MET A 125 -9.58 -15.03 13.42
C MET A 125 -10.71 -15.57 12.55
N GLY A 126 -11.52 -16.45 13.13
CA GLY A 126 -12.75 -16.91 12.49
C GLY A 126 -13.83 -15.82 12.53
N TYR A 127 -14.46 -15.56 11.39
CA TYR A 127 -15.71 -14.80 11.33
C TYR A 127 -16.69 -15.52 10.40
N LYS A 128 -17.80 -16.01 10.96
CA LYS A 128 -18.72 -16.94 10.28
C LYS A 128 -17.95 -18.17 9.77
N LYS A 129 -17.92 -18.41 8.45
CA LYS A 129 -17.14 -19.49 7.81
C LYS A 129 -15.81 -19.01 7.22
N ALA A 130 -15.47 -17.73 7.36
CA ALA A 130 -14.26 -17.14 6.80
C ALA A 130 -13.16 -17.07 7.87
N GLN A 131 -11.92 -17.22 7.43
CA GLN A 131 -10.73 -17.05 8.26
C GLN A 131 -9.99 -15.78 7.87
N VAL A 132 -9.76 -14.89 8.82
CA VAL A 132 -9.04 -13.62 8.64
C VAL A 132 -7.69 -13.74 9.35
N GLN A 133 -6.61 -13.54 8.61
CA GLN A 133 -5.27 -13.57 9.17
C GLN A 133 -5.01 -12.26 9.94
N LEU A 134 -4.75 -12.37 11.24
CA LEU A 134 -4.28 -11.30 12.10
C LEU A 134 -2.76 -11.34 12.17
N VAL A 135 -2.12 -10.19 12.00
CA VAL A 135 -0.67 -10.05 12.13
C VAL A 135 -0.37 -8.92 13.11
N GLU A 136 0.16 -9.26 14.29
CA GLU A 136 0.70 -8.26 15.21
C GLU A 136 2.07 -7.81 14.72
N ILE A 137 2.19 -6.50 14.52
CA ILE A 137 3.49 -5.89 14.25
C ILE A 137 4.04 -5.32 15.57
N PRO A 138 5.29 -5.70 15.94
CA PRO A 138 6.02 -5.02 16.99
C PRO A 138 6.05 -3.51 16.74
N PRO A 139 6.16 -2.67 17.79
CA PRO A 139 6.26 -1.23 17.60
C PRO A 139 7.37 -0.94 16.60
N LEU A 140 7.03 -0.15 15.57
CA LEU A 140 8.01 0.38 14.66
C LEU A 140 8.97 1.23 15.51
N VAL A 141 10.24 0.84 15.57
CA VAL A 141 11.20 1.51 16.46
C VAL A 141 11.50 2.86 15.82
N GLN A 142 11.45 3.96 16.60
CA GLN A 142 11.92 5.27 16.14
C GLN A 142 13.32 5.13 15.53
N GLY A 143 13.46 5.45 14.23
CA GLY A 143 14.71 5.28 13.47
C GLY A 143 14.80 4.02 12.60
N SER A 144 13.79 3.14 12.59
CA SER A 144 13.70 1.98 11.67
C SER A 144 13.56 2.39 10.20
N SER A 145 13.08 3.61 9.97
CA SER A 145 13.00 4.25 8.66
C SER A 145 14.37 4.53 8.02
N HIS A 146 15.46 4.52 8.82
CA HIS A 146 16.83 4.69 8.35
C HIS A 146 17.55 3.35 8.20
N GLY A 147 17.06 2.50 7.28
CA GLY A 147 17.90 1.50 6.60
C GLY A 147 18.37 0.27 7.39
N LYS A 148 17.84 -0.02 8.59
CA LYS A 148 18.06 -1.34 9.21
C LYS A 148 17.19 -2.40 8.51
N ALA A 149 17.80 -3.51 8.11
CA ALA A 149 17.18 -4.57 7.31
C ALA A 149 15.80 -5.06 7.83
N GLY A 150 15.60 -5.09 9.15
CA GLY A 150 14.33 -5.51 9.76
C GLY A 150 13.16 -4.52 9.64
N GLY A 151 13.41 -3.24 9.34
CA GLY A 151 12.35 -2.23 9.21
C GLY A 151 11.58 -2.35 7.90
N LEU A 152 12.28 -2.65 6.80
CA LEU A 152 11.67 -2.76 5.46
C LEU A 152 10.68 -3.92 5.35
N GLU A 153 10.93 -5.03 6.04
CA GLU A 153 10.08 -6.21 6.01
C GLU A 153 8.77 -5.98 6.79
N LEU A 154 8.82 -5.33 7.95
CA LEU A 154 7.61 -4.93 8.69
C LEU A 154 6.73 -3.97 7.90
N LEU A 155 7.35 -3.03 7.18
CA LEU A 155 6.64 -2.11 6.28
C LEU A 155 5.96 -2.85 5.13
N ALA A 156 6.59 -3.89 4.59
CA ALA A 156 5.98 -4.71 3.54
C ALA A 156 4.71 -5.42 4.03
N ILE A 157 4.68 -5.88 5.30
CA ILE A 157 3.49 -6.48 5.91
C ILE A 157 2.36 -5.46 5.97
N ILE A 158 2.59 -4.26 6.51
CA ILE A 158 1.57 -3.20 6.59
C ILE A 158 1.05 -2.84 5.19
N ARG A 159 1.96 -2.71 4.22
CA ARG A 159 1.62 -2.37 2.83
C ARG A 159 0.83 -3.47 2.13
N ASN A 160 1.03 -4.73 2.49
CA ASN A 160 0.29 -5.85 1.95
C ASN A 160 -1.07 -6.03 2.64
N ALA A 161 -1.22 -5.66 3.91
CA ALA A 161 -2.45 -5.82 4.67
C ALA A 161 -3.69 -5.18 3.99
N ASP A 162 -4.86 -5.78 4.18
CA ASP A 162 -6.13 -5.24 3.69
C ASP A 162 -6.65 -4.13 4.62
N VAL A 163 -6.46 -4.29 5.93
CA VAL A 163 -6.88 -3.35 6.99
C VAL A 163 -5.79 -3.19 8.04
N VAL A 164 -5.71 -1.99 8.61
CA VAL A 164 -4.83 -1.67 9.74
C VAL A 164 -5.68 -1.37 10.97
N VAL A 165 -5.41 -2.03 12.09
CA VAL A 165 -6.12 -1.82 13.35
C VAL A 165 -5.17 -1.20 14.37
N PHE A 166 -5.52 -0.02 14.85
CA PHE A 166 -4.81 0.67 15.91
C PHE A 166 -5.25 0.13 17.27
N ILE A 167 -4.33 -0.33 18.10
CA ILE A 167 -4.59 -0.74 19.48
C ILE A 167 -4.07 0.37 20.39
N LEU A 168 -4.99 1.08 21.03
CA LEU A 168 -4.71 2.30 21.79
C LEU A 168 -5.12 2.12 23.24
N ASN A 169 -4.33 2.65 24.17
CA ASN A 169 -4.74 2.77 25.56
C ASN A 169 -5.67 3.98 25.75
N ALA A 170 -6.83 3.80 26.40
CA ALA A 170 -7.78 4.88 26.66
C ALA A 170 -7.17 6.08 27.38
N CYS A 171 -6.14 5.87 28.22
CA CYS A 171 -5.55 6.94 29.02
C CYS A 171 -4.66 7.89 28.22
N ASN A 172 -4.28 7.53 26.99
CA ASN A 172 -3.41 8.34 26.11
C ASN A 172 -3.76 8.13 24.62
N ALA A 173 -5.01 7.84 24.29
CA ALA A 173 -5.42 7.34 22.97
C ALA A 173 -5.02 8.29 21.82
N VAL A 174 -5.22 9.60 21.99
CA VAL A 174 -4.87 10.64 21.02
C VAL A 174 -3.37 10.70 20.79
N LYS A 175 -2.59 10.71 21.88
CA LYS A 175 -1.13 10.75 21.81
C LYS A 175 -0.57 9.49 21.14
N GLU A 176 -1.06 8.31 21.52
CA GLU A 176 -0.64 7.04 20.91
C GLU A 176 -1.02 6.99 19.43
N TYR A 177 -2.23 7.42 19.07
CA TYR A 177 -2.66 7.50 17.69
C TYR A 177 -1.74 8.41 16.87
N ASP A 178 -1.41 9.60 17.37
CA ASP A 178 -0.60 10.57 16.65
C ASP A 178 0.83 10.07 16.43
N ILE A 179 1.44 9.44 17.42
CA ILE A 179 2.76 8.83 17.28
C ILE A 179 2.74 7.79 16.15
N VAL A 180 1.82 6.84 16.22
CA VAL A 180 1.75 5.72 15.27
C VAL A 180 1.36 6.20 13.87
N ASN A 181 0.36 7.08 13.76
CA ASN A 181 -0.09 7.63 12.47
C ASN A 181 0.99 8.47 11.80
N ASN A 182 1.75 9.28 12.57
CA ASN A 182 2.85 10.04 12.01
C ASN A 182 3.97 9.12 11.52
N GLU A 183 4.25 8.03 12.23
CA GLU A 183 5.22 7.03 11.78
C GLU A 183 4.79 6.38 10.46
N LEU A 184 3.52 5.97 10.32
CA LEU A 184 2.98 5.47 9.06
C LEU A 184 3.10 6.49 7.92
N LYS A 185 2.86 7.78 8.18
CA LYS A 185 3.03 8.84 7.18
C LYS A 185 4.49 8.99 6.73
N THR A 186 5.47 8.83 7.63
CA THR A 186 6.90 8.90 7.26
C THR A 186 7.33 7.84 6.26
N VAL A 187 6.57 6.75 6.18
CA VAL A 187 6.81 5.60 5.29
C VAL A 187 5.77 5.53 4.18
N ASP A 188 5.14 6.66 3.82
CA ASP A 188 4.18 6.79 2.73
C ASP A 188 2.93 5.89 2.87
N ILE A 189 2.46 5.65 4.10
CA ILE A 189 1.21 4.93 4.39
C ILE A 189 0.18 5.92 4.95
N LEU A 190 -0.91 6.13 4.22
CA LEU A 190 -2.00 7.00 4.59
C LEU A 190 -3.22 6.16 4.98
N ILE A 191 -3.78 6.45 6.14
CA ILE A 191 -4.95 5.75 6.69
C ILE A 191 -6.23 6.55 6.45
N ASN A 192 -7.33 5.86 6.14
CA ASN A 192 -8.69 6.41 5.97
C ASN A 192 -8.79 7.61 5.02
N LYS A 193 -7.87 7.71 4.07
CA LYS A 193 -7.93 8.68 2.98
C LYS A 193 -8.36 8.02 1.69
N ILE A 194 -9.22 8.72 0.95
CA ILE A 194 -9.55 8.35 -0.42
C ILE A 194 -8.42 8.85 -1.31
N ARG A 195 -7.95 8.01 -2.24
CA ARG A 195 -6.96 8.41 -3.22
C ARG A 195 -7.56 9.50 -4.11
N PRO A 196 -6.91 10.66 -4.26
CA PRO A 196 -7.43 11.71 -5.13
C PRO A 196 -7.62 11.22 -6.56
N ARG A 197 -8.71 11.59 -7.22
CA ARG A 197 -9.00 11.29 -8.63
C ARG A 197 -8.25 12.23 -9.56
N ILE A 198 -6.93 12.12 -9.47
CA ILE A 198 -5.98 12.92 -10.22
C ILE A 198 -5.05 11.95 -10.94
N SER A 199 -4.90 12.12 -12.24
CA SER A 199 -3.95 11.34 -13.03
C SER A 199 -3.02 12.26 -13.82
N VAL A 200 -1.74 11.88 -13.85
CA VAL A 200 -0.72 12.57 -14.65
C VAL A 200 -0.18 11.57 -15.65
N ASN A 201 -0.56 11.77 -16.91
CA ASN A 201 -0.15 10.93 -18.01
C ASN A 201 0.93 11.64 -18.82
N LYS A 202 1.88 10.90 -19.39
CA LYS A 202 2.79 11.47 -20.38
C LYS A 202 2.00 11.89 -21.60
N SER A 203 2.31 13.06 -22.14
CA SER A 203 1.66 13.60 -23.33
C SER A 203 2.65 13.70 -24.48
N ASP A 204 2.18 13.42 -25.69
CA ASP A 204 2.93 13.66 -26.93
C ASP A 204 2.93 15.15 -27.30
N PHE A 205 2.00 15.92 -26.75
CA PHE A 205 1.93 17.37 -26.93
C PHE A 205 2.98 18.08 -26.05
N LYS A 206 3.54 19.17 -26.59
CA LYS A 206 4.49 20.01 -25.85
C LYS A 206 3.80 20.73 -24.69
N GLY A 207 4.39 20.64 -23.50
CA GLY A 207 3.92 21.32 -22.31
C GLY A 207 2.92 20.51 -21.48
N ILE A 208 2.34 21.18 -20.48
CA ILE A 208 1.39 20.57 -19.56
C ILE A 208 -0.02 20.96 -20.00
N THR A 209 -0.83 19.95 -20.29
CA THR A 209 -2.24 20.10 -20.61
C THR A 209 -3.07 19.74 -19.38
N PHE A 210 -4.23 20.38 -19.23
CA PHE A 210 -5.13 20.16 -18.11
C PHE A 210 -6.51 19.76 -18.61
N SER A 211 -7.08 18.74 -17.98
CA SER A 211 -8.50 18.42 -18.03
C SER A 211 -9.09 18.62 -16.63
N GLY A 212 -10.23 19.29 -16.53
CA GLY A 212 -10.88 19.58 -15.24
C GLY A 212 -10.27 20.77 -14.46
N LYS A 213 -9.73 21.78 -15.17
CA LYS A 213 -9.14 22.99 -14.57
C LYS A 213 -10.00 23.66 -13.50
N ASN A 214 -11.32 23.60 -13.67
CA ASN A 214 -12.32 24.19 -12.75
C ASN A 214 -12.23 23.64 -11.32
N TYR A 215 -11.61 22.48 -11.14
CA TYR A 215 -11.41 21.85 -9.84
C TYR A 215 -10.13 22.29 -9.13
N LEU A 216 -9.25 23.07 -9.77
CA LEU A 216 -8.03 23.56 -9.15
C LEU A 216 -8.34 24.63 -8.11
N LYS A 217 -7.90 24.40 -6.87
CA LYS A 217 -7.89 25.41 -5.80
C LYS A 217 -6.61 26.27 -5.80
N VAL A 218 -5.72 26.02 -6.75
CA VAL A 218 -4.40 26.66 -6.90
C VAL A 218 -4.24 27.17 -8.34
N THR A 219 -3.31 28.08 -8.56
CA THR A 219 -3.12 28.67 -9.90
C THR A 219 -2.52 27.64 -10.88
N GLU A 220 -2.85 27.74 -12.17
CA GLU A 220 -2.27 26.86 -13.19
C GLU A 220 -0.75 26.99 -13.25
N GLU A 221 -0.22 28.20 -13.07
CA GLU A 221 1.22 28.48 -13.08
C GLU A 221 1.95 27.73 -11.96
N GLU A 222 1.41 27.72 -10.75
CA GLU A 222 1.95 26.95 -9.63
C GLU A 222 2.01 25.46 -9.95
N VAL A 223 0.94 24.90 -10.52
CA VAL A 223 0.88 23.48 -10.89
C VAL A 223 1.87 23.15 -12.00
N VAL A 224 1.97 24.00 -13.03
CA VAL A 224 2.94 23.85 -14.12
C VAL A 224 4.36 23.87 -13.58
N ASN A 225 4.68 24.82 -12.71
CA ASN A 225 6.01 24.95 -12.09
C ASN A 225 6.33 23.73 -11.22
N PHE A 226 5.36 23.27 -10.43
CA PHE A 226 5.49 22.08 -9.61
C PHE A 226 5.73 20.81 -10.44
N LEU A 227 4.94 20.59 -11.48
CA LEU A 227 5.08 19.42 -12.35
C LEU A 227 6.43 19.43 -13.10
N LYS A 228 6.85 20.58 -13.63
CA LYS A 228 8.17 20.74 -14.26
C LYS A 228 9.32 20.48 -13.28
N ALA A 229 9.21 20.97 -12.04
CA ALA A 229 10.19 20.70 -11.00
C ALA A 229 10.31 19.21 -10.65
N ASN A 230 9.20 18.47 -10.78
CA ASN A 230 9.15 17.02 -10.60
C ASN A 230 9.44 16.23 -11.89
N GLY A 231 9.97 16.87 -12.94
CA GLY A 231 10.42 16.22 -14.18
C GLY A 231 9.32 15.96 -15.23
N TYR A 232 8.10 16.45 -15.00
CA TYR A 232 7.01 16.39 -15.97
C TYR A 232 7.02 17.63 -16.87
N HIS A 233 7.71 17.54 -18.01
CA HIS A 233 7.77 18.63 -18.99
C HIS A 233 6.64 18.56 -20.03
N ASN A 234 6.26 17.34 -20.43
CA ASN A 234 5.17 17.07 -21.38
C ASN A 234 4.20 16.08 -20.73
N ALA A 235 3.09 16.57 -20.20
CA ALA A 235 2.14 15.76 -19.45
C ALA A 235 0.69 16.25 -19.62
N SER A 236 -0.25 15.34 -19.40
CA SER A 236 -1.67 15.64 -19.29
C SER A 236 -2.13 15.36 -17.87
N LEU A 237 -2.54 16.41 -17.17
CA LEU A 237 -3.12 16.34 -15.83
C LEU A 237 -4.64 16.27 -15.96
N VAL A 238 -5.23 15.16 -15.55
CA VAL A 238 -6.69 14.97 -15.50
C VAL A 238 -7.14 15.06 -14.06
N ILE A 239 -8.08 15.97 -13.79
CA ILE A 239 -8.63 16.26 -12.47
C ILE A 239 -10.14 16.06 -12.53
N GLU A 240 -10.66 15.18 -11.68
CA GLU A 240 -12.10 14.89 -11.62
C GLU A 240 -12.79 15.43 -10.35
N GLU A 241 -12.02 16.05 -9.44
CA GLU A 241 -12.54 16.56 -8.16
C GLU A 241 -11.72 17.73 -7.62
N PRO A 242 -12.29 18.60 -6.75
CA PRO A 242 -11.61 19.76 -6.20
C PRO A 242 -10.28 19.42 -5.49
N CYS A 243 -9.16 19.89 -6.00
CA CYS A 243 -7.83 19.48 -5.52
C CYS A 243 -6.91 20.66 -5.19
N SER A 244 -6.04 20.44 -4.20
CA SER A 244 -4.94 21.32 -3.81
C SER A 244 -3.60 20.85 -4.40
N LEU A 245 -2.55 21.68 -4.29
CA LEU A 245 -1.19 21.29 -4.69
C LEU A 245 -0.70 20.05 -3.92
N ARG A 246 -1.13 19.88 -2.68
CA ARG A 246 -0.83 18.70 -1.86
C ARG A 246 -1.45 17.45 -2.48
N ASP A 247 -2.70 17.50 -2.93
CA ASP A 247 -3.38 16.35 -3.52
C ASP A 247 -2.71 15.93 -4.83
N ILE A 248 -2.24 16.88 -5.63
CA ILE A 248 -1.45 16.62 -6.84
C ILE A 248 -0.12 15.96 -6.47
N SER A 249 0.57 16.46 -5.45
CA SER A 249 1.81 15.84 -4.93
C SER A 249 1.57 14.41 -4.45
N GLU A 250 0.49 14.17 -3.70
CA GLU A 250 0.09 12.83 -3.26
C GLU A 250 -0.23 11.94 -4.49
N ALA A 251 -0.95 12.43 -5.49
CA ALA A 251 -1.29 11.66 -6.69
C ALA A 251 -0.05 11.24 -7.52
N LEU A 252 1.00 12.06 -7.54
CA LEU A 252 2.27 11.76 -8.20
C LEU A 252 3.13 10.75 -7.44
N ASN A 253 2.96 10.63 -6.13
CA ASN A 253 3.77 9.73 -5.32
C ASN A 253 3.29 8.28 -5.48
N THR A 254 3.95 7.56 -6.39
CA THR A 254 3.71 6.13 -6.66
C THR A 254 3.96 5.20 -5.47
N ARG A 255 4.64 5.66 -4.41
CA ARG A 255 4.88 4.88 -3.20
C ARG A 255 3.76 5.00 -2.17
N LEU A 256 2.86 5.98 -2.31
CA LEU A 256 1.77 6.14 -1.37
C LEU A 256 0.86 4.92 -1.36
N CYS A 257 0.61 4.43 -0.15
CA CYS A 257 -0.28 3.33 0.10
C CYS A 257 -1.45 3.82 0.94
N TYR A 258 -2.66 3.61 0.46
CA TYR A 258 -3.89 3.98 1.16
C TYR A 258 -4.44 2.74 1.87
N LYS A 259 -4.67 2.84 3.17
CA LYS A 259 -5.20 1.75 4.00
C LYS A 259 -6.48 2.17 4.71
N ARG A 260 -7.43 1.24 4.78
CA ARG A 260 -8.57 1.37 5.69
C ARG A 260 -8.11 1.03 7.09
N ALA A 261 -8.56 1.80 8.07
CA ALA A 261 -8.15 1.63 9.45
C ALA A 261 -9.26 1.92 10.47
N ILE A 262 -9.19 1.23 11.60
CA ILE A 262 -10.05 1.40 12.77
C ILE A 262 -9.19 1.39 14.02
N ALA A 263 -9.62 2.04 15.09
CA ALA A 263 -8.98 1.92 16.39
C ALA A 263 -9.80 1.04 17.35
N LEU A 264 -9.12 0.20 18.11
CA LEU A 264 -9.65 -0.50 19.26
C LEU A 264 -9.03 0.13 20.50
N ILE A 265 -9.86 0.76 21.32
CA ILE A 265 -9.43 1.52 22.49
C ILE A 265 -9.69 0.67 23.74
N ASN A 266 -8.60 0.35 24.43
CA ASN A 266 -8.61 -0.44 25.64
C ASN A 266 -8.93 0.43 26.87
N GLU A 267 -10.10 0.23 27.47
CA GLU A 267 -10.59 0.92 28.66
C GLU A 267 -10.36 0.15 29.97
N ARG A 268 -9.46 -0.86 29.97
CA ARG A 268 -9.19 -1.66 31.18
C ARG A 268 -8.63 -0.84 32.34
N SER A 269 -7.75 0.12 32.03
CA SER A 269 -7.06 0.94 33.05
C SER A 269 -7.85 2.19 33.43
N CYS A 270 -8.47 2.85 32.47
CA CYS A 270 -9.29 4.04 32.66
C CYS A 270 -10.33 4.12 31.54
N PRO A 271 -11.47 4.82 31.75
CA PRO A 271 -12.43 5.06 30.69
C PRO A 271 -11.94 6.17 29.73
N LEU A 272 -12.32 6.09 28.46
CA LEU A 272 -12.07 7.13 27.47
C LEU A 272 -13.20 8.18 27.54
N GLU A 273 -12.92 9.32 28.14
CA GLU A 273 -13.91 10.37 28.43
C GLU A 273 -13.33 11.77 28.19
N GLY A 274 -14.17 12.81 28.36
CA GLY A 274 -13.74 14.20 28.30
C GLY A 274 -13.21 14.64 26.94
N GLU A 275 -12.17 15.46 26.96
CA GLU A 275 -11.48 16.03 25.79
C GLU A 275 -10.87 14.94 24.91
N GLU A 276 -10.21 13.95 25.51
CA GLU A 276 -9.57 12.82 24.82
C GLU A 276 -10.55 12.08 23.90
N LEU A 277 -11.79 11.86 24.38
CA LEU A 277 -12.87 11.23 23.62
C LEU A 277 -13.30 12.09 22.41
N GLN A 278 -13.39 13.41 22.59
CA GLN A 278 -13.81 14.32 21.51
C GLN A 278 -12.74 14.39 20.42
N ASP A 279 -11.48 14.44 20.82
CA ASP A 279 -10.34 14.53 19.91
C ASP A 279 -10.15 13.25 19.10
N ILE A 280 -10.19 12.08 19.74
CA ILE A 280 -9.98 10.82 19.01
C ILE A 280 -11.13 10.51 18.04
N LYS A 281 -12.36 10.92 18.36
CA LYS A 281 -13.53 10.82 17.45
C LYS A 281 -13.32 11.56 16.13
N GLN A 282 -12.60 12.68 16.14
CA GLN A 282 -12.30 13.44 14.92
C GLN A 282 -11.17 12.82 14.09
N ARG A 283 -10.38 11.93 14.69
CA ARG A 283 -9.15 11.39 14.09
C ARG A 283 -9.33 10.03 13.45
N ILE A 284 -10.11 9.14 14.06
CA ILE A 284 -10.32 7.77 13.59
C ILE A 284 -11.62 7.20 14.15
N HIS A 285 -12.31 6.37 13.36
CA HIS A 285 -13.41 5.56 13.86
C HIS A 285 -12.88 4.51 14.85
N PHE A 286 -13.58 4.26 15.96
CA PHE A 286 -13.09 3.36 16.99
C PHE A 286 -14.17 2.57 17.71
N ILE A 287 -13.73 1.46 18.31
CA ILE A 287 -14.50 0.62 19.23
C ILE A 287 -13.79 0.62 20.57
N LYS A 288 -14.55 0.78 21.65
CA LYS A 288 -14.07 0.61 23.01
C LYS A 288 -14.23 -0.83 23.44
N TYR A 289 -13.26 -1.35 24.19
CA TYR A 289 -13.36 -2.65 24.83
C TYR A 289 -12.68 -2.61 26.20
N LYS A 290 -13.10 -3.49 27.12
CA LYS A 290 -12.54 -3.52 28.47
C LYS A 290 -12.10 -4.91 28.91
N ALA A 291 -12.99 -5.90 28.77
CA ALA A 291 -12.78 -7.24 29.30
C ALA A 291 -12.47 -8.28 28.22
N LEU A 292 -12.73 -7.96 26.96
CA LEU A 292 -12.70 -8.89 25.84
C LEU A 292 -13.64 -10.07 26.08
N ASP A 293 -14.84 -9.80 26.57
CA ASP A 293 -15.90 -10.80 26.63
C ASP A 293 -16.40 -11.15 25.22
N GLU A 294 -17.15 -12.25 25.08
CA GLU A 294 -17.57 -12.72 23.76
C GLU A 294 -18.47 -11.71 23.03
N LYS A 295 -19.19 -10.85 23.75
CA LYS A 295 -20.00 -9.79 23.16
C LYS A 295 -19.12 -8.71 22.52
N GLU A 296 -18.09 -8.25 23.25
CA GLU A 296 -17.08 -7.33 22.73
C GLU A 296 -16.30 -7.94 21.56
N LEU A 297 -15.85 -9.20 21.70
CA LEU A 297 -15.11 -9.91 20.66
C LEU A 297 -15.94 -10.09 19.38
N SER A 298 -17.21 -10.50 19.49
CA SER A 298 -18.11 -10.64 18.34
C SER A 298 -18.27 -9.31 17.61
N LYS A 299 -18.43 -8.19 18.33
CA LYS A 299 -18.52 -6.86 17.73
C LYS A 299 -17.23 -6.46 17.03
N ILE A 300 -16.07 -6.72 17.64
CA ILE A 300 -14.76 -6.44 17.03
C ILE A 300 -14.58 -7.24 15.73
N ARG A 301 -14.92 -8.54 15.74
CA ARG A 301 -14.83 -9.40 14.54
C ARG A 301 -15.71 -8.87 13.41
N GLU A 302 -16.94 -8.46 13.74
CA GLU A 302 -17.88 -7.89 12.78
C GLU A 302 -17.37 -6.59 12.15
N GLU A 303 -16.93 -5.64 12.96
CA GLU A 303 -16.47 -4.32 12.50
C GLU A 303 -15.19 -4.42 11.66
N ILE A 304 -14.24 -5.27 12.08
CA ILE A 304 -13.05 -5.56 11.27
C ILE A 304 -13.48 -6.13 9.90
N PHE A 305 -14.44 -7.06 9.88
CA PHE A 305 -14.90 -7.68 8.65
C PHE A 305 -15.65 -6.69 7.74
N GLN A 306 -16.52 -5.85 8.30
CA GLN A 306 -17.21 -4.80 7.54
C GLN A 306 -16.21 -3.81 6.92
N LEU A 307 -15.15 -3.44 7.65
CA LEU A 307 -14.12 -2.54 7.14
C LEU A 307 -13.36 -3.12 5.94
N LEU A 308 -13.25 -4.45 5.81
CA LEU A 308 -12.67 -5.10 4.64
C LEU A 308 -13.46 -4.78 3.35
N GLY A 309 -14.76 -4.44 3.44
CA GLY A 309 -15.63 -4.20 2.29
C GLY A 309 -15.74 -5.40 1.36
N LYS A 310 -15.77 -6.60 1.96
CA LYS A 310 -15.82 -7.88 1.25
C LYS A 310 -17.14 -8.60 1.54
N ILE A 311 -17.65 -9.28 0.53
CA ILE A 311 -18.72 -10.26 0.65
C ILE A 311 -18.14 -11.66 0.58
N LEU A 312 -18.79 -12.60 1.26
CA LEU A 312 -18.45 -14.01 1.23
C LEU A 312 -19.37 -14.70 0.23
N ILE A 313 -18.81 -15.33 -0.79
CA ILE A 313 -19.54 -16.16 -1.76
C ILE A 313 -19.00 -17.58 -1.71
N PHE A 314 -19.82 -18.56 -2.06
CA PHE A 314 -19.43 -19.96 -2.08
C PHE A 314 -19.34 -20.44 -3.53
N THR A 315 -18.25 -21.14 -3.86
CA THR A 315 -18.12 -21.73 -5.19
C THR A 315 -18.66 -23.15 -5.20
N LYS A 316 -19.20 -23.57 -6.34
CA LYS A 316 -19.77 -24.90 -6.53
C LYS A 316 -19.31 -25.46 -7.88
N LYS A 317 -18.93 -26.72 -7.92
CA LYS A 317 -18.67 -27.44 -9.19
C LYS A 317 -19.95 -28.11 -9.70
N PRO A 318 -20.09 -28.34 -11.01
CA PRO A 318 -21.26 -29.01 -11.57
C PRO A 318 -21.50 -30.37 -10.88
N SER A 319 -22.72 -30.56 -10.38
CA SER A 319 -23.16 -31.79 -9.69
C SER A 319 -22.48 -32.08 -8.34
N GLU A 320 -21.68 -31.16 -7.81
CA GLU A 320 -21.11 -31.26 -6.46
C GLU A 320 -21.85 -30.33 -5.48
N GLU A 321 -21.64 -30.50 -4.18
CA GLU A 321 -22.11 -29.54 -3.18
C GLU A 321 -21.29 -28.24 -3.20
N ALA A 322 -21.84 -27.18 -2.59
CA ALA A 322 -21.10 -25.94 -2.43
C ALA A 322 -19.88 -26.14 -1.53
N ALA A 323 -18.78 -25.46 -1.85
CA ALA A 323 -17.58 -25.47 -1.03
C ALA A 323 -17.90 -25.05 0.41
N LYS A 324 -17.24 -25.68 1.39
CA LYS A 324 -17.41 -25.34 2.81
C LYS A 324 -16.80 -23.98 3.14
N GLU A 325 -15.68 -23.66 2.50
CA GLU A 325 -14.95 -22.41 2.68
C GLU A 325 -15.44 -21.35 1.69
N PRO A 326 -15.77 -20.14 2.16
CA PRO A 326 -16.18 -19.06 1.28
C PRO A 326 -14.97 -18.42 0.58
N LEU A 327 -15.21 -17.93 -0.62
CA LEU A 327 -14.35 -16.98 -1.30
C LEU A 327 -14.77 -15.56 -0.92
N ALA A 328 -13.83 -14.72 -0.48
CA ALA A 328 -14.12 -13.32 -0.22
C ALA A 328 -13.80 -12.45 -1.43
N VAL A 329 -14.78 -11.69 -1.86
CA VAL A 329 -14.69 -10.79 -3.02
C VAL A 329 -15.20 -9.39 -2.63
N SER A 330 -14.87 -8.37 -3.41
CA SER A 330 -15.37 -7.01 -3.16
C SER A 330 -16.90 -6.96 -3.18
N GLU A 331 -17.50 -6.03 -2.44
CA GLU A 331 -18.98 -5.90 -2.34
C GLU A 331 -19.72 -5.74 -3.67
N ASN A 332 -19.06 -5.21 -4.69
CA ASN A 332 -19.62 -5.04 -6.04
C ASN A 332 -19.04 -6.04 -7.05
N ALA A 333 -18.48 -7.16 -6.58
CA ALA A 333 -17.88 -8.16 -7.43
C ALA A 333 -18.94 -8.80 -8.33
N THR A 334 -18.57 -8.95 -9.59
CA THR A 334 -19.37 -9.64 -10.59
C THR A 334 -19.02 -11.13 -10.64
N VAL A 335 -19.87 -11.92 -11.30
CA VAL A 335 -19.54 -13.31 -11.65
C VAL A 335 -18.23 -13.41 -12.42
N GLU A 336 -17.95 -12.44 -13.29
CA GLU A 336 -16.70 -12.35 -14.03
C GLU A 336 -15.48 -12.24 -13.10
N ASP A 337 -15.57 -11.41 -12.07
CA ASP A 337 -14.50 -11.22 -11.10
C ASP A 337 -14.22 -12.50 -10.32
N VAL A 338 -15.28 -13.21 -9.91
CA VAL A 338 -15.16 -14.53 -9.26
C VAL A 338 -14.49 -15.53 -10.19
N ALA A 339 -14.89 -15.59 -11.47
CA ALA A 339 -14.28 -16.51 -12.44
C ALA A 339 -12.77 -16.27 -12.61
N LYS A 340 -12.34 -15.01 -12.64
CA LYS A 340 -10.92 -14.63 -12.72
C LYS A 340 -10.13 -15.05 -11.48
N ILE A 341 -10.74 -14.97 -10.30
CA ILE A 341 -10.11 -15.37 -9.03
C ILE A 341 -9.95 -16.89 -8.95
N VAL A 342 -10.96 -17.65 -9.36
CA VAL A 342 -10.93 -19.12 -9.26
C VAL A 342 -9.92 -19.72 -10.25
N HIS A 343 -10.03 -19.40 -11.55
CA HIS A 343 -9.07 -19.87 -12.53
C HIS A 343 -9.16 -19.08 -13.85
N LYS A 344 -8.00 -18.77 -14.46
CA LYS A 344 -7.94 -18.00 -15.72
C LYS A 344 -8.74 -18.65 -16.86
N ASP A 345 -8.83 -19.98 -16.89
CA ASP A 345 -9.57 -20.69 -17.95
C ASP A 345 -11.09 -20.62 -17.78
N LEU A 346 -11.59 -20.54 -16.54
CA LEU A 346 -13.03 -20.41 -16.27
C LEU A 346 -13.56 -19.09 -16.82
N TYR A 347 -12.78 -18.02 -16.68
CA TYR A 347 -13.09 -16.73 -17.27
C TYR A 347 -13.06 -16.77 -18.81
N LYS A 348 -12.02 -17.36 -19.42
CA LYS A 348 -11.87 -17.40 -20.89
C LYS A 348 -12.93 -18.24 -21.59
N LYS A 349 -13.39 -19.32 -20.95
CA LYS A 349 -14.38 -20.25 -21.51
C LYS A 349 -15.78 -20.03 -20.94
N PHE A 350 -16.02 -18.91 -20.27
CA PHE A 350 -17.29 -18.63 -19.61
C PHE A 350 -18.46 -18.66 -20.60
N LYS A 351 -19.49 -19.47 -20.30
CA LYS A 351 -20.77 -19.44 -21.04
C LYS A 351 -21.86 -18.72 -20.24
N PHE A 352 -22.08 -19.17 -19.01
CA PHE A 352 -23.02 -18.57 -18.05
C PHE A 352 -22.65 -19.04 -16.64
N ALA A 353 -23.25 -18.41 -15.62
CA ALA A 353 -23.20 -18.94 -14.26
C ALA A 353 -24.60 -19.27 -13.76
N ARG A 354 -24.68 -20.20 -12.81
CA ARG A 354 -25.86 -20.41 -11.99
C ARG A 354 -25.61 -19.86 -10.60
N VAL A 355 -26.57 -19.11 -10.08
CA VAL A 355 -26.49 -18.52 -8.74
C VAL A 355 -27.64 -19.01 -7.87
N TRP A 356 -27.33 -19.29 -6.61
CA TRP A 356 -28.32 -19.54 -5.55
C TRP A 356 -28.12 -18.50 -4.45
N GLY A 357 -29.21 -17.96 -3.90
CA GLY A 357 -29.19 -16.90 -2.90
C GLY A 357 -29.94 -15.66 -3.38
N SER A 358 -29.21 -14.68 -3.89
CA SER A 358 -29.72 -13.36 -4.28
C SER A 358 -30.57 -13.31 -5.57
N THR A 359 -30.61 -14.40 -6.32
CA THR A 359 -31.44 -14.53 -7.52
C THR A 359 -32.91 -14.76 -7.18
N LYS A 360 -33.81 -14.47 -8.12
CA LYS A 360 -35.26 -14.72 -7.94
C LYS A 360 -35.56 -16.22 -7.78
N PHE A 361 -34.81 -17.05 -8.48
CA PHE A 361 -34.93 -18.51 -8.43
C PHE A 361 -33.58 -19.15 -8.09
N ALA A 362 -33.64 -20.24 -7.33
CA ALA A 362 -32.47 -21.05 -7.02
C ALA A 362 -31.85 -21.64 -8.30
N GLY A 363 -30.56 -21.42 -8.52
CA GLY A 363 -29.84 -21.91 -9.70
C GLY A 363 -30.17 -21.16 -10.99
N GLN A 364 -30.70 -19.94 -10.87
CA GLN A 364 -31.00 -19.08 -12.01
C GLN A 364 -29.73 -18.81 -12.82
N ARG A 365 -29.85 -18.91 -14.16
CA ARG A 365 -28.78 -18.54 -15.08
C ARG A 365 -28.61 -17.03 -15.10
N VAL A 366 -27.37 -16.58 -14.93
CA VAL A 366 -26.98 -15.17 -14.94
C VAL A 366 -25.81 -14.94 -15.89
N SER A 367 -25.67 -13.71 -16.37
CA SER A 367 -24.53 -13.29 -17.19
C SER A 367 -23.30 -13.03 -16.33
N LYS A 368 -22.16 -12.77 -16.98
CA LYS A 368 -20.90 -12.49 -16.30
C LYS A 368 -20.91 -11.16 -15.53
N GLU A 369 -21.75 -10.20 -15.96
CA GLU A 369 -21.90 -8.87 -15.34
C GLU A 369 -22.79 -8.87 -14.10
N TYR A 370 -23.41 -10.01 -13.77
CA TYR A 370 -24.27 -10.11 -12.60
C TYR A 370 -23.49 -9.82 -11.31
N ILE A 371 -23.99 -8.85 -10.53
CA ILE A 371 -23.41 -8.43 -9.25
C ILE A 371 -23.86 -9.40 -8.16
N LEU A 372 -22.88 -10.04 -7.52
CA LEU A 372 -23.13 -11.00 -6.45
C LEU A 372 -23.43 -10.31 -5.12
N ARG A 373 -24.10 -11.04 -4.22
CA ARG A 373 -24.40 -10.61 -2.85
C ARG A 373 -23.77 -11.57 -1.85
N ASN A 374 -23.66 -11.08 -0.61
CA ASN A 374 -23.11 -11.86 0.49
C ASN A 374 -23.95 -13.12 0.74
N GLY A 375 -23.30 -14.28 0.77
CA GLY A 375 -23.91 -15.59 0.95
C GLY A 375 -24.25 -16.32 -0.36
N ASP A 376 -24.08 -15.69 -1.52
CA ASP A 376 -24.39 -16.34 -2.80
C ASP A 376 -23.53 -17.57 -3.07
N ILE A 377 -24.15 -18.59 -3.67
CA ILE A 377 -23.47 -19.77 -4.19
C ILE A 377 -23.38 -19.63 -5.71
N VAL A 378 -22.19 -19.79 -6.27
CA VAL A 378 -21.90 -19.58 -7.70
C VAL A 378 -21.32 -20.85 -8.31
N GLU A 379 -21.98 -21.35 -9.36
CA GLU A 379 -21.50 -22.42 -10.24
C GLU A 379 -21.16 -21.81 -11.60
N ILE A 380 -19.89 -21.88 -12.00
CA ILE A 380 -19.43 -21.36 -13.30
C ILE A 380 -19.53 -22.48 -14.34
N CYS A 381 -20.26 -22.22 -15.42
CA CYS A 381 -20.42 -23.17 -16.53
C CYS A 381 -19.58 -22.72 -17.74
N ILE A 382 -18.71 -23.62 -18.21
CA ILE A 382 -17.80 -23.42 -19.35
C ILE A 382 -18.23 -24.17 -20.62
#